data_AF-A0A6A0A4E4-F1
#
_entry.id   AF-A0A6A0A4E4-F1
#
_cell.length_a   1.000
_cell.length_b   1.000
_cell.length_c   1.000
_cell.angle_alpha   90.00
_cell.angle_beta   90.00
_cell.angle_gamma   90.00
#
_symmetry.space_group_name_H-M   'P 1'
#
loop_
_entity.id
_entity.type
_entity.pdbx_description
1 polymer ?
#
loop_
_entity_poly.entity_id
_entity_poly.type
_entity_poly.pdbx_seq_one_letter_code
_entity_poly.pdbx_strand_id
1 'polypeptide(L)'
;EVSQATKVGNWVIPPGVIVWPMLYALHNSQHNWEAPEQFRPSRWLDRHSRSSKASSQADLSAAAGSGEVAGAGAAEAGQARAKAFLPFSDGIKSCLGQALGLMEVRTALVALLSRFHFELDPSVGSASE
;
A
#
# COMPACT_ATOMS: atom_id res chain seq x y z
N GLU A 1 -2.67 18.63 -11.10
CA GLU A 1 -3.07 18.93 -12.49
C GLU A 1 -1.94 18.52 -13.41
N VAL A 2 -2.27 17.93 -14.56
CA VAL A 2 -1.31 17.60 -15.60
C VAL A 2 -0.88 18.90 -16.27
N SER A 3 0.41 19.25 -16.19
CA SER A 3 0.93 20.53 -16.71
C SER A 3 1.13 20.55 -18.23
N GLN A 4 1.26 19.37 -18.84
CA GLN A 4 1.47 19.20 -20.28
C GLN A 4 0.84 17.88 -20.74
N ALA A 5 0.46 17.79 -22.02
CA ALA A 5 -0.10 16.55 -22.57
C ALA A 5 0.81 15.35 -22.24
N THR A 6 0.28 14.39 -21.47
CA THR A 6 1.06 13.29 -20.89
C THR A 6 0.49 11.96 -21.33
N LYS A 7 1.33 11.10 -21.91
CA LYS A 7 0.94 9.75 -22.31
C LYS A 7 1.02 8.80 -21.11
N VAL A 8 -0.07 8.08 -20.82
CA VAL A 8 -0.14 7.03 -19.81
C VAL A 8 -0.68 5.76 -20.47
N GLY A 9 0.19 4.76 -20.65
CA GLY A 9 -0.13 3.58 -21.44
C GLY A 9 -0.55 3.97 -22.86
N ASN A 10 -1.77 3.58 -23.25
CA ASN A 10 -2.34 3.87 -24.56
C ASN A 10 -3.14 5.19 -24.62
N TRP A 11 -3.22 5.93 -23.51
CA TRP A 11 -4.03 7.14 -23.39
C TRP A 11 -3.16 8.39 -23.37
N VAL A 12 -3.65 9.48 -23.94
CA VAL A 12 -3.05 10.82 -23.81
C VAL A 12 -3.96 11.65 -22.92
N ILE A 13 -3.41 12.14 -21.81
CA ILE A 13 -4.11 12.99 -20.85
C ILE A 13 -3.77 14.46 -21.18
N PRO A 14 -4.74 15.30 -21.55
CA PRO A 14 -4.52 16.71 -21.85
C PRO A 14 -4.01 17.51 -20.63
N PRO A 15 -3.33 18.65 -20.85
CA PRO A 15 -3.06 19.60 -19.78
C PRO A 15 -4.36 20.11 -19.16
N GLY A 16 -4.33 20.49 -17.88
CA GLY A 16 -5.54 20.93 -17.15
C GLY A 16 -6.30 19.81 -16.44
N VAL A 17 -6.05 18.55 -16.78
CA VAL A 17 -6.73 17.41 -16.14
C VAL A 17 -6.11 17.08 -14.78
N ILE A 18 -6.94 16.84 -13.78
CA ILE A 18 -6.50 16.35 -12.47
C ILE A 18 -6.57 14.83 -12.46
N VAL A 19 -5.43 14.18 -12.17
CA VAL A 19 -5.34 12.73 -12.00
C VAL A 19 -5.33 12.41 -10.51
N TRP A 20 -6.22 11.52 -10.08
CA TRP A 20 -6.29 11.05 -8.70
C TRP A 20 -5.98 9.55 -8.63
N PRO A 21 -5.02 9.12 -7.79
CA PRO A 21 -4.88 7.70 -7.48
C PRO A 21 -6.06 7.27 -6.63
N MET A 22 -6.87 6.33 -7.12
CA MET A 22 -7.95 5.73 -6.35
C MET A 22 -7.40 4.69 -5.36
N LEU A 23 -6.72 5.18 -4.31
CA LEU A 23 -6.06 4.34 -3.31
C LEU A 23 -7.03 3.37 -2.63
N TYR A 24 -8.26 3.81 -2.34
CA TYR A 24 -9.28 2.93 -1.77
C TYR A 24 -9.56 1.74 -2.68
N ALA A 25 -9.81 1.97 -3.98
CA ALA A 25 -10.06 0.90 -4.93
C ALA A 25 -8.83 0.00 -5.10
N LEU A 26 -7.62 0.58 -5.09
CA LEU A 26 -6.38 -0.19 -5.17
C LEU A 26 -6.24 -1.15 -3.97
N HIS A 27 -6.56 -0.69 -2.76
CA HIS A 27 -6.43 -1.45 -1.50
C HIS A 27 -7.60 -2.41 -1.24
N ASN A 28 -8.76 -2.19 -1.87
CA ASN A 28 -9.99 -2.96 -1.59
C ASN A 28 -10.56 -3.71 -2.80
N SER A 29 -9.91 -3.65 -3.97
CA SER A 29 -10.38 -4.39 -5.15
C SER A 29 -10.12 -5.88 -5.02
N GLN A 30 -11.15 -6.68 -5.29
CA GLN A 30 -11.06 -8.15 -5.38
C GLN A 30 -10.11 -8.62 -6.49
N HIS A 31 -9.81 -7.75 -7.48
CA HIS A 31 -8.79 -8.02 -8.49
C HIS A 31 -7.38 -8.14 -7.88
N ASN A 32 -7.11 -7.37 -6.82
CA ASN A 32 -5.79 -7.29 -6.17
C ASN A 32 -5.71 -8.14 -4.89
N TRP A 33 -6.84 -8.29 -4.20
CA TRP A 33 -6.90 -8.84 -2.85
C TRP A 33 -7.99 -9.92 -2.75
N GLU A 34 -7.66 -11.06 -2.15
CA GLU A 34 -8.65 -12.08 -1.81
C GLU A 34 -9.44 -11.65 -0.56
N ALA A 35 -10.77 -11.62 -0.61
CA ALA A 35 -11.63 -11.18 0.50
C ALA A 35 -11.16 -9.84 1.12
N PRO A 36 -11.11 -8.74 0.34
CA PRO A 36 -10.59 -7.44 0.78
C PRO A 36 -11.35 -6.84 1.96
N GLU A 37 -12.64 -7.15 2.09
CA GLU A 37 -13.52 -6.69 3.16
C GLU A 37 -13.22 -7.34 4.52
N GLN A 38 -12.51 -8.46 4.53
CA GLN A 38 -12.20 -9.19 5.76
C GLN A 38 -10.89 -8.71 6.37
N PHE A 39 -10.92 -8.38 7.66
CA PHE A 39 -9.71 -8.13 8.44
C PHE A 39 -8.92 -9.43 8.63
N ARG A 40 -7.98 -9.70 7.71
CA ARG A 40 -7.15 -10.91 7.67
C ARG A 40 -5.66 -10.56 7.83
N PRO A 41 -5.14 -10.35 9.07
CA PRO A 41 -3.71 -10.06 9.29
C PRO A 41 -2.76 -11.15 8.78
N SER A 42 -3.21 -12.41 8.77
CA SER A 42 -2.43 -13.55 8.30
C SER A 42 -1.99 -13.46 6.86
N ARG A 43 -2.68 -12.67 6.03
CA ARG A 43 -2.31 -12.36 4.63
C ARG A 43 -0.86 -11.89 4.47
N TRP A 44 -0.28 -11.31 5.52
CA TRP A 44 1.05 -10.73 5.52
C TRP A 44 2.11 -11.62 6.19
N LEU A 45 1.73 -12.79 6.71
CA LEU A 45 2.61 -13.66 7.49
C LEU A 45 3.44 -14.63 6.62
N ASP A 46 2.99 -14.95 5.40
CA ASP A 46 3.68 -15.93 4.55
C ASP A 46 5.03 -15.42 4.05
N ARG A 47 6.09 -16.20 4.36
CA ARG A 47 7.49 -15.84 4.13
C ARG A 47 7.99 -16.14 2.70
N HIS A 48 7.17 -16.78 1.86
CA HIS A 48 7.57 -17.30 0.54
C HIS A 48 7.22 -16.43 -0.67
N SER A 49 6.51 -15.31 -0.50
CA SER A 49 6.28 -14.32 -1.57
C SER A 49 7.32 -13.20 -1.60
N ARG A 50 8.28 -13.19 -0.66
CA ARG A 50 9.45 -12.31 -0.70
C ARG A 50 10.50 -12.88 -1.66
N SER A 51 10.29 -12.69 -2.96
CA SER A 51 11.42 -12.66 -3.89
C SER A 51 12.44 -11.67 -3.35
N SER A 52 13.65 -12.19 -3.12
CA SER A 52 14.89 -11.57 -2.64
C SER A 52 14.88 -10.04 -2.47
N LYS A 53 15.30 -9.61 -1.27
CA LYS A 53 15.51 -8.21 -0.78
C LYS A 53 14.33 -7.59 -0.04
N ALA A 54 13.85 -8.29 1.00
CA ALA A 54 12.98 -7.69 2.01
C ALA A 54 13.21 -8.31 3.41
N SER A 55 14.45 -8.29 3.92
CA SER A 55 14.78 -8.71 5.29
C SER A 55 16.03 -8.03 5.88
N SER A 56 16.17 -6.72 5.70
CA SER A 56 16.96 -5.84 6.54
C SER A 56 16.13 -4.61 6.88
N GLN A 57 16.53 -3.87 7.90
CA GLN A 57 15.86 -2.66 8.37
C GLN A 57 15.65 -1.58 7.27
N ALA A 58 16.26 -1.77 6.09
CA ALA A 58 16.05 -1.02 4.85
C ALA A 58 14.71 -1.29 4.14
N ASP A 59 14.01 -2.38 4.44
CA ASP A 59 12.93 -2.88 3.58
C ASP A 59 11.54 -2.34 3.92
N LEU A 60 11.41 -1.64 5.03
CA LEU A 60 10.24 -0.78 5.31
C LEU A 60 10.51 0.68 4.93
N SER A 61 11.78 1.10 4.89
CA SER A 61 12.20 2.41 4.37
C SER A 61 12.32 2.44 2.84
N ALA A 62 12.45 1.29 2.16
CA ALA A 62 12.41 1.21 0.70
C ALA A 62 10.99 1.40 0.11
N ALA A 63 9.95 1.25 0.92
CA ALA A 63 8.62 1.75 0.58
C ALA A 63 8.52 3.29 0.72
N ALA A 64 9.55 3.94 1.32
CA ALA A 64 9.66 5.36 1.59
C ALA A 64 10.90 5.94 0.87
N GLY A 65 10.90 5.90 -0.47
CA GLY A 65 11.80 6.70 -1.28
C GLY A 65 13.12 6.04 -1.68
N SER A 66 13.24 5.77 -2.97
CA SER A 66 14.43 6.11 -3.74
C SER A 66 13.98 6.40 -5.16
N GLY A 67 14.13 7.65 -5.58
CA GLY A 67 13.79 8.06 -6.93
C GLY A 67 14.69 7.35 -7.94
N GLU A 68 14.09 6.78 -8.97
CA GLU A 68 14.72 6.60 -10.26
C GLU A 68 13.66 6.81 -11.35
N VAL A 69 13.88 7.87 -12.14
CA VAL A 69 13.15 8.17 -13.36
C VAL A 69 13.68 7.23 -14.44
N ALA A 70 12.88 6.29 -14.92
CA ALA A 70 13.22 5.48 -16.09
C ALA A 70 12.03 5.31 -17.02
N GLY A 71 12.04 6.14 -18.06
CA GLY A 71 11.71 5.85 -19.46
C GLY A 71 10.56 4.89 -19.79
N ALA A 72 9.61 5.41 -20.56
CA ALA A 72 8.63 4.64 -21.32
C ALA A 72 9.30 3.60 -22.24
N GLY A 73 8.86 2.34 -22.16
CA GLY A 73 9.21 1.27 -23.09
C GLY A 73 8.40 0.00 -22.79
N ALA A 74 7.65 -0.48 -23.77
CA ALA A 74 6.71 -1.60 -23.68
C ALA A 74 7.40 -2.98 -23.73
N ALA A 75 6.87 -3.96 -22.99
CA ALA A 75 6.87 -5.41 -23.26
C ALA A 75 6.23 -6.12 -22.04
N GLU A 76 5.00 -6.64 -22.17
CA GLU A 76 4.66 -8.04 -22.46
C GLU A 76 4.53 -8.97 -21.23
N ALA A 77 3.56 -9.88 -21.37
CA ALA A 77 3.01 -10.78 -20.39
C ALA A 77 4.02 -11.46 -19.44
N GLY A 78 3.74 -11.38 -18.13
CA GLY A 78 4.31 -12.30 -17.13
C GLY A 78 4.59 -11.74 -15.73
N GLN A 79 4.70 -10.42 -15.54
CA GLN A 79 5.22 -9.86 -14.28
C GLN A 79 4.58 -8.49 -13.97
N ALA A 80 3.74 -8.42 -12.92
CA ALA A 80 3.48 -7.19 -12.14
C ALA A 80 2.32 -7.39 -11.13
N ARG A 81 2.56 -8.01 -9.96
CA ARG A 81 1.80 -7.62 -8.74
C ARG A 81 2.35 -6.29 -8.21
N ALA A 82 2.44 -5.30 -9.11
CA ALA A 82 3.06 -4.02 -8.85
C ALA A 82 2.24 -3.26 -7.81
N LYS A 83 2.85 -3.03 -6.64
CA LYS A 83 2.47 -2.08 -5.58
C LYS A 83 0.95 -1.87 -5.38
N ALA A 84 0.19 -2.95 -5.15
CA ALA A 84 -1.24 -2.85 -4.82
C ALA A 84 -1.51 -2.30 -3.40
N PHE A 85 -0.47 -2.15 -2.57
CA PHE A 85 -0.53 -1.62 -1.22
C PHE A 85 0.35 -0.37 -1.12
N LEU A 86 -0.30 0.79 -1.00
CA LEU A 86 0.34 2.12 -0.99
C LEU A 86 -0.21 2.99 0.16
N PRO A 87 -0.07 2.56 1.42
CA PRO A 87 -0.60 3.31 2.58
C PRO A 87 0.12 4.64 2.83
N PHE A 88 1.35 4.77 2.32
CA PHE A 88 2.20 5.96 2.46
C PHE A 88 2.58 6.56 1.10
N SER A 89 1.80 6.23 0.04
CA SER A 89 2.10 6.57 -1.35
C SER A 89 3.47 6.06 -1.81
N ASP A 90 3.97 6.54 -2.93
CA ASP A 90 5.29 6.22 -3.48
C ASP A 90 5.79 7.40 -4.35
N GLY A 91 7.09 7.46 -4.62
CA GLY A 91 7.73 8.50 -5.44
C GLY A 91 7.89 9.85 -4.75
N ILE A 92 7.98 10.94 -5.52
CA ILE A 92 8.29 12.29 -5.00
C ILE A 92 7.24 12.87 -4.05
N LYS A 93 6.07 12.22 -3.96
CA LYS A 93 4.97 12.56 -3.04
C LYS A 93 4.75 11.47 -1.98
N SER A 94 5.72 10.58 -1.76
CA SER A 94 5.68 9.62 -0.65
C SER A 94 5.58 10.35 0.69
N CYS A 95 4.93 9.73 1.66
CA CYS A 95 4.78 10.32 2.98
C CYS A 95 6.14 10.40 3.68
N LEU A 96 6.63 11.62 3.92
CA LEU A 96 7.87 11.86 4.68
C LEU A 96 7.78 11.27 6.11
N GLY A 97 6.58 11.20 6.67
CA GLY A 97 6.31 10.67 8.00
C GLY A 97 6.17 9.15 8.08
N GLN A 98 6.42 8.39 7.00
CA GLN A 98 6.19 6.93 7.00
C GLN A 98 6.95 6.21 8.13
N ALA A 99 8.21 6.55 8.36
CA ALA A 99 9.01 5.93 9.41
C ALA A 99 8.46 6.25 10.80
N LEU A 100 8.09 7.51 11.04
CA LEU A 100 7.51 7.98 12.29
C LEU A 100 6.15 7.31 12.54
N GLY A 101 5.23 7.36 11.57
CA GLY A 101 3.90 6.78 11.71
C GLY A 101 3.96 5.28 11.97
N LEU A 102 4.88 4.55 11.34
CA LEU A 102 5.04 3.12 11.58
C LEU A 102 5.66 2.83 12.97
N MET A 103 6.58 3.67 13.44
CA MET A 103 7.11 3.57 14.80
C MET A 103 6.01 3.84 15.84
N GLU A 104 5.21 4.89 15.66
CA GLU A 104 4.11 5.26 16.56
C GLU A 104 3.06 4.16 16.63
N VAL A 105 2.56 3.67 15.50
CA VAL A 105 1.56 2.60 15.45
C VAL A 105 2.07 1.33 16.13
N ARG A 106 3.32 0.95 15.89
CA ARG A 106 3.92 -0.24 16.53
C ARG A 106 4.08 -0.06 18.03
N THR A 107 4.59 1.09 18.45
CA THR A 107 4.81 1.40 19.86
C THR A 107 3.49 1.44 20.61
N ALA A 108 2.48 2.11 20.03
CA ALA A 108 1.13 2.15 20.57
C ALA A 108 0.53 0.74 20.66
N LEU A 109 0.62 -0.06 19.60
CA LEU A 109 0.10 -1.43 19.59
C LEU A 109 0.76 -2.31 20.66
N VAL A 110 2.09 -2.26 20.79
CA VAL A 110 2.81 -3.00 21.84
C VAL A 110 2.43 -2.49 23.24
N ALA A 111 2.34 -1.18 23.43
CA ALA A 111 1.97 -0.59 24.72
C ALA A 111 0.56 -0.99 25.15
N LEU A 112 -0.39 -1.01 24.21
CA LEU A 112 -1.77 -1.44 24.43
C LEU A 112 -1.85 -2.93 24.73
N LEU A 113 -1.28 -3.78 23.87
CA LEU A 113 -1.35 -5.25 24.02
C LEU A 113 -0.57 -5.79 25.22
N SER A 114 0.44 -5.07 25.72
CA SER A 114 1.21 -5.48 26.90
C SER A 114 0.55 -5.13 28.24
N ARG A 115 -0.45 -4.24 28.25
CA ARG A 115 -1.05 -3.69 29.48
C ARG A 115 -2.55 -3.91 29.59
N PHE A 116 -3.23 -4.14 28.48
CA PHE A 116 -4.68 -4.23 28.42
C PHE A 116 -5.10 -5.53 27.74
N HIS A 117 -6.24 -6.06 28.17
CA HIS A 117 -6.99 -7.08 27.46
C HIS A 117 -8.18 -6.42 26.77
N PHE A 118 -8.41 -6.72 25.50
CA PHE A 118 -9.47 -6.13 24.69
C PHE A 118 -10.51 -7.19 24.36
N GLU A 119 -11.78 -6.86 24.57
CA GLU A 119 -12.93 -7.63 24.13
C GLU A 119 -13.92 -6.69 23.46
N LEU A 120 -14.61 -7.18 22.43
CA LEU A 120 -15.70 -6.44 21.80
C LEU A 120 -16.91 -6.46 22.73
N ASP A 121 -17.59 -5.32 22.83
CA ASP A 121 -18.87 -5.28 23.54
C ASP A 121 -19.90 -6.19 22.82
N PRO A 122 -20.61 -7.07 23.53
CA PRO A 122 -21.56 -7.99 22.91
C PRO A 122 -22.68 -7.30 22.11
N SER A 123 -23.02 -6.05 22.44
CA SER A 123 -24.07 -5.29 21.77
C SER A 123 -23.66 -4.72 20.41
N VAL A 124 -22.35 -4.64 20.12
CA VAL A 124 -21.81 -4.14 18.84
C VAL A 124 -21.17 -5.24 18.00
N GLY A 125 -21.00 -6.43 18.56
CA GLY A 125 -20.08 -7.47 18.08
C GLY A 125 -20.72 -8.72 17.48
N SER A 126 -22.02 -8.75 17.17
CA SER A 126 -22.53 -9.82 16.31
C SER A 126 -22.13 -9.55 14.87
N ALA A 127 -21.06 -10.19 14.41
CA ALA A 127 -20.90 -10.47 12.99
C ALA A 127 -22.10 -11.34 12.58
N SER A 128 -23.17 -10.72 12.06
CA SER A 128 -24.15 -11.44 11.26
C SER A 128 -23.42 -11.94 10.02
N GLU A 129 -23.41 -13.26 9.87
CA GLU A 129 -22.82 -14.06 8.77
C GLU A 129 -23.07 -13.51 7.36
#